data_AF-X6LRZ3-F1
#
_entry.id   AF-X6LRZ3-F1
#
_cell.length_a   1.000
_cell.length_b   1.000
_cell.length_c   1.000
_cell.angle_alpha   90.00
_cell.angle_beta   90.00
_cell.angle_gamma   90.00
#
_symmetry.space_group_name_H-M   'P 1'
#
loop_
_entity.id
_entity.type
_entity.pdbx_description
1 polymer ?
#
loop_
_entity_poly.entity_id
_entity_poly.type
_entity_poly.pdbx_seq_one_letter_code
_entity_poly.pdbx_strand_id
1 'polypeptide(L)'
;MEGQSEVTTQIDETERKKLEAFLVEHKVSSSEATAKAISIAGVTLEHLMGWREQDIELTLQKINKRTKRKAQEMCKEANIGWRSRADILKALNKIPESRVHKEFEAKIRPKPSTSQVIILHPTEHEKMNQIYEKLKQVSQKIGSVESQIIELEENSKKAKQGISDTCKSIIAAKKKELLDKSLKQLKKVQQQFKTKNEQITECINEPNIDINEKRQKLQQLLRDEVHKNIGGSVWNDNEKEADACINFQFANKKKKIDLVQMVDQLLKQQMII
;
A
#
# COMPACT_ATOMS: atom_id res chain seq x y z
N MET A 1 -19.05 8.86 5.09
CA MET A 1 -18.76 10.11 5.83
C MET A 1 -18.02 9.71 7.09
N GLU A 2 -17.10 10.58 7.54
CA GLU A 2 -16.05 10.37 8.55
C GLU A 2 -14.80 9.67 8.02
N GLY A 3 -13.90 10.51 7.48
CA GLY A 3 -12.54 10.16 7.16
C GLY A 3 -11.67 10.26 8.41
N GLN A 4 -10.86 9.23 8.65
CA GLN A 4 -9.79 9.31 9.64
C GLN A 4 -8.69 10.24 9.13
N SER A 5 -8.48 11.31 9.89
CA SER A 5 -7.38 12.23 9.73
C SER A 5 -6.08 11.53 10.08
N GLU A 6 -5.20 11.37 9.09
CA GLU A 6 -3.78 11.54 9.39
C GLU A 6 -3.66 12.95 9.96
N VAL A 7 -3.47 13.07 11.27
CA VAL A 7 -3.02 14.32 11.89
C VAL A 7 -1.55 14.51 11.50
N THR A 8 -1.31 14.74 10.20
CA THR A 8 -0.39 15.79 9.81
C THR A 8 -0.94 17.03 10.45
N THR A 9 -0.37 17.42 11.59
CA THR A 9 -0.56 18.77 12.12
C THR A 9 -0.01 19.70 11.07
N GLN A 10 -0.82 20.05 10.07
CA GLN A 10 -0.57 21.19 9.22
C GLN A 10 -0.54 22.36 10.20
N ILE A 11 0.68 22.76 10.53
CA ILE A 11 0.89 23.97 11.29
C ILE A 11 0.25 25.08 10.46
N ASP A 12 -0.48 25.96 11.13
CA ASP A 12 -1.12 27.11 10.53
C ASP A 12 -0.16 27.81 9.55
N GLU A 13 -0.66 28.17 8.37
CA GLU A 13 0.09 28.86 7.31
C GLU A 13 0.76 30.12 7.86
N THR A 14 0.16 30.72 8.89
CA THR A 14 0.70 31.82 9.70
C THR A 14 2.04 31.48 10.36
N GLU A 15 2.17 30.32 11.00
CA GLU A 15 3.40 29.87 11.68
C GLU A 15 4.49 29.48 10.67
N ARG A 16 4.10 28.90 9.53
CA ARG A 16 5.05 28.63 8.43
C ARG A 16 5.66 29.93 7.92
N LYS A 17 4.85 30.98 7.73
CA LYS A 17 5.33 32.30 7.29
C LYS A 17 6.22 32.97 8.32
N LYS A 18 5.94 32.83 9.62
CA LYS A 18 6.83 33.31 10.70
C LYS A 18 8.19 32.62 10.65
N LEU A 19 8.18 31.30 10.50
CA LEU A 19 9.40 30.49 10.38
C LEU A 19 10.21 30.88 9.13
N GLU A 20 9.53 31.07 7.99
CA GLU A 20 10.16 31.50 6.75
C GLU A 20 10.75 32.91 6.86
N ALA A 21 10.01 33.87 7.42
CA ALA A 21 10.49 35.24 7.65
C ALA A 21 11.74 35.26 8.52
N PHE A 22 11.75 34.47 9.59
CA PHE A 22 12.92 34.28 10.45
C PHE A 22 14.13 33.71 9.70
N LEU A 23 13.92 32.67 8.89
CA LEU A 23 15.00 32.06 8.09
C LEU A 23 15.53 33.02 7.02
N VAL A 24 14.67 33.85 6.42
CA VAL A 24 15.06 34.91 5.46
C VAL A 24 15.87 36.00 6.15
N GLU A 25 15.40 36.50 7.29
CA GLU A 25 16.07 37.53 8.10
C GLU A 25 17.49 37.09 8.48
N HIS A 26 17.66 35.82 8.83
CA HIS A 26 18.95 35.24 9.18
C HIS A 26 19.76 34.67 8.00
N LYS A 27 19.32 34.93 6.76
CA LYS A 27 20.02 34.55 5.51
C LYS A 27 20.26 33.04 5.38
N VAL A 28 19.31 32.21 5.81
CA VAL A 28 19.39 30.76 5.65
C VAL A 28 19.16 30.39 4.18
N SER A 29 20.08 29.63 3.60
CA SER A 29 19.96 29.16 2.22
C SER A 29 18.72 28.29 2.05
N SER A 30 17.94 28.55 1.00
CA SER A 30 16.68 27.84 0.73
C SER A 30 15.67 27.96 1.89
N SER A 31 15.52 29.18 2.43
CA SER A 31 14.66 29.51 3.58
C SER A 31 13.23 29.03 3.40
N GLU A 32 12.62 29.25 2.24
CA GLU A 32 11.25 28.82 1.90
C GLU A 32 11.10 27.29 1.94
N ALA A 33 11.98 26.56 1.25
CA ALA A 33 11.91 25.11 1.19
C ALA A 33 12.25 24.46 2.55
N THR A 34 13.13 25.10 3.32
CA THR A 34 13.49 24.68 4.68
C THR A 34 12.33 24.91 5.65
N ALA A 35 11.70 26.09 5.62
CA ALA A 35 10.51 26.38 6.43
C ALA A 35 9.37 25.40 6.11
N LYS A 36 9.15 25.12 4.82
CA LYS A 36 8.15 24.14 4.37
C LYS A 36 8.46 22.73 4.88
N ALA A 37 9.71 22.28 4.80
CA ALA A 37 10.11 20.96 5.28
C ALA A 37 9.98 20.80 6.80
N ILE A 38 10.36 21.83 7.56
CA ILE A 38 10.24 21.87 9.03
C ILE A 38 8.77 21.94 9.45
N SER A 39 7.95 22.72 8.74
CA SER A 39 6.51 22.83 8.98
C SER A 39 5.77 21.52 8.70
N ILE A 40 6.13 20.79 7.62
CA ILE A 40 5.60 19.44 7.36
C ILE A 40 5.94 18.46 8.50
N ALA A 41 7.03 18.70 9.23
CA ALA A 41 7.40 17.92 10.40
C ALA A 41 6.67 18.33 11.70
N GLY A 42 5.77 19.33 11.64
CA GLY A 42 5.00 19.81 12.80
C GLY A 42 5.77 20.76 13.73
N VAL A 43 6.86 21.35 13.25
CA VAL A 43 7.77 22.20 14.04
C VAL A 43 7.51 23.68 13.77
N THR A 44 7.29 24.45 14.84
CA THR A 44 7.08 25.91 14.82
C THR A 44 8.39 26.64 15.10
N LEU A 45 8.39 27.97 14.98
CA LEU A 45 9.55 28.79 15.34
C LEU A 45 9.93 28.62 16.83
N GLU A 46 8.95 28.57 17.72
CA GLU A 46 9.18 28.34 19.16
C GLU A 46 9.86 27.00 19.42
N HIS A 47 9.41 25.93 18.74
CA HIS A 47 10.06 24.63 18.81
C HIS A 47 11.52 24.70 18.34
N LEU A 48 11.79 25.39 17.22
CA LEU A 48 13.14 25.58 16.69
C LEU A 48 14.06 26.33 17.67
N MET A 49 13.54 27.36 18.36
CA MET A 49 14.28 28.14 19.36
C MET A 49 14.61 27.32 20.62
N GLY A 50 13.77 26.34 20.96
CA GLY A 50 13.97 25.44 22.10
C GLY A 50 14.83 24.20 21.81
N TRP A 51 15.19 23.95 20.56
CA TRP A 51 15.95 22.79 20.15
C TRP A 51 17.44 22.88 20.50
N ARG A 52 18.02 21.75 20.87
CA ARG A 52 19.48 21.59 20.94
C ARG A 52 20.03 21.25 19.57
N GLU A 53 21.35 21.36 19.43
CA GLU A 53 22.05 20.98 18.20
C GLU A 53 21.72 19.54 17.74
N GLN A 54 21.64 18.60 18.70
CA GLN A 54 21.26 17.20 18.43
C GLN A 54 19.81 17.04 18.00
N ASP A 55 18.89 17.87 18.51
CA ASP A 55 17.47 17.81 18.18
C ASP A 55 17.22 18.33 16.74
N ILE A 56 17.98 19.37 16.34
CA ILE A 56 18.05 19.86 14.96
C ILE A 56 18.58 18.74 14.03
N GLU A 57 19.66 18.07 14.42
CA GLU A 57 20.28 17.01 13.64
C GLU A 57 19.37 15.79 13.45
N LEU A 58 18.74 15.30 14.52
CA LEU A 58 17.80 14.18 14.46
C LEU A 58 16.58 14.52 13.60
N THR A 59 16.07 15.74 13.67
CA THR A 59 14.89 16.14 12.90
C THR A 59 15.21 16.29 11.41
N LEU A 60 16.34 16.92 11.06
CA LEU A 60 16.80 16.99 9.67
C LEU A 60 17.10 15.60 9.09
N GLN A 61 17.65 14.67 9.88
CA GLN A 61 17.83 13.28 9.46
C GLN A 61 16.51 12.56 9.21
N LYS A 62 15.50 12.75 10.08
CA LYS A 62 14.15 12.18 9.89
C LYS A 62 13.47 12.75 8.65
N ILE A 63 13.58 14.05 8.43
CA ILE A 63 13.09 14.72 7.21
C ILE A 63 13.79 14.11 5.98
N ASN A 64 15.13 14.03 5.98
CA ASN A 64 15.88 13.43 4.88
C ASN A 64 15.48 11.97 4.61
N LYS A 65 15.28 11.14 5.65
CA LYS A 65 14.82 9.74 5.48
C LYS A 65 13.42 9.65 4.87
N ARG A 66 12.49 10.52 5.30
CA ARG A 66 11.13 10.60 4.74
C ARG A 66 11.15 11.11 3.30
N THR A 67 11.93 12.14 3.02
CA THR A 67 12.11 12.70 1.69
C THR A 67 12.81 11.70 0.77
N LYS A 68 13.80 10.91 1.23
CA LYS A 68 14.45 9.85 0.42
C LYS A 68 13.49 8.79 -0.11
N ARG A 69 12.36 8.54 0.55
CA ARG A 69 11.28 7.65 0.05
C ARG A 69 10.36 8.32 -0.99
N LYS A 70 10.25 9.66 -0.97
CA LYS A 70 9.45 10.46 -1.92
C LYS A 70 10.29 11.12 -3.03
N ALA A 71 11.61 11.12 -2.90
CA ALA A 71 12.53 11.95 -3.67
C ALA A 71 13.56 11.15 -4.49
N GLN A 72 13.28 9.89 -4.83
CA GLN A 72 13.92 9.32 -6.03
C GLN A 72 13.51 10.09 -7.31
N GLU A 73 12.43 10.87 -7.29
CA GLU A 73 12.01 11.73 -8.42
C GLU A 73 12.35 13.23 -8.27
N MET A 74 12.71 13.76 -7.09
CA MET A 74 12.94 15.21 -6.88
C MET A 74 14.35 15.60 -6.39
N CYS A 75 15.26 14.64 -6.16
CA CYS A 75 16.53 14.89 -5.46
C CYS A 75 17.65 15.59 -6.25
N LYS A 76 17.39 16.26 -7.38
CA LYS A 76 18.39 17.18 -7.97
C LYS A 76 18.21 18.65 -7.57
N GLU A 77 17.03 19.06 -7.11
CA GLU A 77 16.71 20.50 -7.01
C GLU A 77 16.86 21.15 -5.63
N ALA A 78 17.05 20.39 -4.55
CA ALA A 78 16.94 20.98 -3.22
C ALA A 78 18.28 21.34 -2.57
N ASN A 79 19.30 20.47 -2.57
CA ASN A 79 20.58 20.69 -1.86
C ASN A 79 20.44 21.22 -0.40
N ILE A 80 19.29 20.97 0.23
CA ILE A 80 18.86 21.52 1.55
C ILE A 80 19.59 20.80 2.70
N GLY A 81 20.08 19.58 2.50
CA GLY A 81 20.43 18.67 3.59
C GLY A 81 21.63 19.08 4.46
N TRP A 82 22.64 19.77 3.90
CA TRP A 82 23.88 20.09 4.62
C TRP A 82 24.13 21.60 4.77
N ARG A 83 23.82 22.40 3.75
CA ARG A 83 24.02 23.86 3.80
C ARG A 83 23.04 24.53 4.75
N SER A 84 21.77 24.13 4.73
CA SER A 84 20.75 24.69 5.63
C SER A 84 21.00 24.32 7.10
N ARG A 85 21.67 23.20 7.42
CA ARG A 85 22.07 22.86 8.80
C ARG A 85 23.03 23.91 9.37
N ALA A 86 24.12 24.16 8.66
CA ALA A 86 25.15 25.11 9.11
C ALA A 86 24.58 26.52 9.24
N ASP A 87 23.70 26.90 8.30
CA ASP A 87 23.04 28.20 8.29
C ASP A 87 22.05 28.35 9.46
N ILE A 88 21.24 27.33 9.76
CA ILE A 88 20.33 27.32 10.92
C ILE A 88 21.12 27.41 12.23
N LEU A 89 22.18 26.62 12.40
CA LEU A 89 23.00 26.68 13.62
C LEU A 89 23.69 28.05 13.75
N LYS A 90 24.14 28.64 12.65
CA LYS A 90 24.72 29.99 12.63
C LYS A 90 23.70 31.07 12.94
N ALA A 91 22.45 30.93 12.48
CA ALA A 91 21.35 31.81 12.82
C ALA A 91 21.00 31.72 14.32
N LEU A 92 20.81 30.50 14.82
CA LEU A 92 20.47 30.24 16.22
C LEU A 92 21.59 30.63 17.19
N ASN A 93 22.86 30.56 16.79
CA ASN A 93 23.99 31.04 17.59
C ASN A 93 24.07 32.56 17.72
N LYS A 94 23.39 33.33 16.85
CA LYS A 94 23.36 34.80 16.95
C LYS A 94 22.27 35.32 17.89
N ILE A 95 21.39 34.44 18.37
CA ILE A 95 20.23 34.82 19.18
C ILE A 95 20.45 34.37 20.62
N PRO A 96 20.60 35.30 21.58
CA PRO A 96 20.87 35.00 22.99
C PRO A 96 19.84 34.07 23.65
N GLU A 97 18.58 34.16 23.23
CA GLU A 97 17.46 33.41 23.78
C GLU A 97 17.48 31.94 23.35
N SER A 98 18.12 31.65 22.21
CA SER A 98 18.22 30.31 21.63
C SER A 98 18.98 29.35 22.55
N ARG A 99 18.50 28.12 22.64
CA ARG A 99 19.17 27.07 23.40
C ARG A 99 20.54 26.69 22.82
N VAL A 100 20.70 26.80 21.51
CA VAL A 100 21.98 26.54 20.81
C VAL A 100 23.03 27.58 21.22
N HIS A 101 22.65 28.86 21.28
CA HIS A 101 23.55 29.93 21.74
C HIS A 101 23.96 29.72 23.21
N LYS A 102 23.02 29.38 24.09
CA LYS A 102 23.30 29.10 25.52
C LYS A 102 24.25 27.92 25.71
N GLU A 103 24.11 26.87 24.90
CA GLU A 103 25.04 25.71 24.93
C GLU A 103 26.43 26.05 24.37
N PHE A 104 26.49 26.89 23.33
CA PHE A 104 27.75 27.37 22.76
C PHE A 104 28.52 28.28 23.74
N GLU A 105 27.84 29.24 24.36
CA GLU A 105 28.39 30.09 25.43
C GLU A 105 28.87 29.26 26.63
N ALA A 106 28.12 28.23 27.04
CA ALA A 106 28.52 27.34 28.13
C ALA A 106 29.76 26.48 27.80
N LYS A 107 30.08 26.27 26.51
CA LYS A 107 31.29 25.56 26.05
C LYS A 107 32.50 26.50 25.93
N ILE A 108 32.28 27.79 25.65
CA ILE A 108 33.35 28.79 25.44
C ILE A 108 33.73 29.51 26.73
N ARG A 109 32.79 29.70 27.66
CA ARG A 109 33.15 30.19 28.99
C ARG A 109 34.14 29.22 29.63
N PRO A 110 35.31 29.69 30.10
CA PRO A 110 36.13 28.88 30.97
C PRO A 110 35.26 28.50 32.17
N LYS A 111 35.06 27.19 32.38
CA LYS A 111 34.39 26.67 33.57
C LYS A 111 34.99 27.39 34.78
N PRO A 112 34.20 28.01 35.68
CA PRO A 112 34.73 28.27 37.00
C PRO A 112 35.22 26.92 37.53
N SER A 113 36.44 26.88 38.06
CA SER A 113 37.21 25.70 38.46
C SER A 113 36.57 24.84 39.56
N THR A 114 35.26 24.92 39.75
CA THR A 114 34.46 23.96 40.49
C THR A 114 33.97 22.91 39.51
N SER A 115 34.82 21.93 39.23
CA SER A 115 34.31 20.60 38.86
C SER A 115 33.45 20.14 40.04
N GLN A 116 32.17 20.49 40.04
CA GLN A 116 31.21 19.96 40.99
C GLN A 116 31.15 18.47 40.72
N VAL A 117 31.89 17.70 41.52
CA VAL A 117 31.71 16.26 41.62
C VAL A 117 30.28 16.09 42.12
N ILE A 118 29.37 15.69 41.22
CA ILE A 118 28.01 15.30 41.60
C ILE A 118 28.18 13.97 42.32
N ILE A 119 28.30 14.01 43.64
CA ILE A 119 28.27 12.82 44.49
C ILE A 119 26.80 12.38 44.51
N LEU A 120 26.45 11.44 43.64
CA LEU A 120 25.13 10.81 43.67
C LEU A 120 24.95 10.11 45.01
N HIS A 121 23.84 10.40 45.69
CA HIS A 121 23.51 9.68 46.90
C HIS A 121 23.29 8.19 46.53
N PRO A 122 23.69 7.20 47.37
CA PRO A 122 23.54 5.78 47.04
C PRO A 122 22.13 5.37 46.57
N THR A 123 21.09 6.00 47.11
CA THR A 123 19.70 5.79 46.70
C THR A 123 19.37 6.30 45.29
N GLU A 124 20.06 7.32 44.79
CA GLU A 124 19.93 7.81 43.42
C GLU A 124 20.67 6.89 42.44
N HIS A 125 21.82 6.35 42.86
CA HIS A 125 22.56 5.34 42.11
C HIS A 125 21.74 4.05 41.95
N GLU A 126 21.05 3.61 43.00
CA GLU A 126 20.12 2.47 42.97
C GLU A 126 18.99 2.70 41.95
N LYS A 127 18.35 3.88 41.97
CA LYS A 127 17.29 4.25 41.03
C LYS A 127 17.80 4.25 39.59
N MET A 128 19.00 4.78 39.36
CA MET A 128 19.63 4.80 38.04
C MET A 128 19.89 3.38 37.52
N ASN A 129 20.40 2.47 38.36
CA ASN A 129 20.59 1.07 37.99
C ASN A 129 19.25 0.38 37.66
N GLN A 130 18.20 0.62 38.44
CA GLN A 130 16.87 0.09 38.15
C GLN A 130 16.31 0.60 36.80
N ILE A 131 16.55 1.87 36.48
CA ILE A 131 16.17 2.44 35.18
C ILE A 131 16.95 1.75 34.05
N TYR A 132 18.25 1.54 34.24
CA TYR A 132 19.10 0.88 33.25
C TYR A 132 18.64 -0.56 32.95
N GLU A 133 18.36 -1.35 34.00
CA GLU A 133 17.88 -2.72 33.82
C GLU A 133 16.50 -2.76 33.18
N LYS A 134 15.60 -1.85 33.55
CA LYS A 134 14.30 -1.71 32.86
C LYS A 134 14.48 -1.36 31.38
N LEU A 135 15.37 -0.43 31.05
CA LEU A 135 15.66 -0.03 29.67
C LEU A 135 16.22 -1.20 28.86
N LYS A 136 17.09 -2.02 29.47
CA LYS A 136 17.66 -3.22 28.86
C LYS A 136 16.57 -4.25 28.55
N GLN A 137 15.68 -4.52 29.50
CA GLN A 137 14.54 -5.41 29.29
C GLN A 137 13.59 -4.92 28.19
N VAL A 138 13.30 -3.61 28.16
CA VAL A 138 12.48 -3.00 27.10
C VAL A 138 13.16 -3.14 25.74
N SER A 139 14.46 -2.88 25.66
CA SER A 139 15.23 -3.04 24.41
C SER A 139 15.19 -4.48 23.89
N GLN A 140 15.31 -5.48 24.77
CA GLN A 140 15.20 -6.88 24.39
C GLN A 140 13.80 -7.22 23.86
N LYS A 141 12.74 -6.73 24.52
CA LYS A 141 11.36 -6.93 24.06
C LYS A 141 11.11 -6.28 22.69
N ILE A 142 11.64 -5.08 22.46
CA ILE A 142 11.56 -4.39 21.16
C ILE A 142 12.20 -5.25 20.07
N GLY A 143 13.41 -5.77 20.30
CA GLY A 143 14.07 -6.64 19.32
C GLY A 143 13.29 -7.94 19.02
N SER A 144 12.61 -8.50 20.03
CA SER A 144 11.73 -9.65 19.82
C SER A 144 10.51 -9.31 18.96
N VAL A 145 9.86 -8.16 19.23
CA VAL A 145 8.71 -7.68 18.45
C VAL A 145 9.11 -7.37 17.01
N GLU A 146 10.24 -6.70 16.80
CA GLU A 146 10.77 -6.42 15.45
C GLU A 146 10.99 -7.71 14.65
N SER A 147 11.54 -8.74 15.29
CA SER A 147 11.73 -10.05 14.65
C SER A 147 10.39 -10.70 14.27
N GLN A 148 9.39 -10.65 15.15
CA GLN A 148 8.04 -11.16 14.87
C GLN A 148 7.36 -10.39 13.73
N ILE A 149 7.55 -9.07 13.65
CA ILE A 149 7.02 -8.25 12.55
C ILE A 149 7.61 -8.69 11.22
N ILE A 150 8.93 -8.90 11.15
CA ILE A 150 9.61 -9.36 9.92
C ILE A 150 9.04 -10.72 9.48
N GLU A 151 8.89 -11.66 10.42
CA GLU A 151 8.32 -12.98 10.14
C GLU A 151 6.86 -12.89 9.63
N LEU A 152 6.04 -12.05 10.25
CA LEU A 152 4.67 -11.78 9.83
C LEU A 152 4.61 -11.18 8.41
N GLU A 153 5.50 -10.25 8.09
CA GLU A 153 5.59 -9.67 6.75
C GLU A 153 5.97 -10.71 5.69
N GLU A 154 6.91 -11.59 5.99
CA GLU A 154 7.29 -12.69 5.08
C GLU A 154 6.16 -13.70 4.90
N ASN A 155 5.50 -14.10 5.99
CA ASN A 155 4.36 -15.02 5.94
C ASN A 155 3.20 -14.41 5.15
N SER A 156 2.93 -13.10 5.32
CA SER A 156 1.93 -12.38 4.53
C SER A 156 2.26 -12.38 3.03
N LYS A 157 3.53 -12.17 2.66
CA LYS A 157 3.97 -12.23 1.25
C LYS A 157 3.78 -13.63 0.66
N LYS A 158 4.20 -14.67 1.39
CA LYS A 158 4.02 -16.08 0.97
C LYS A 158 2.53 -16.44 0.81
N ALA A 159 1.68 -16.03 1.77
CA ALA A 159 0.25 -16.27 1.70
C ALA A 159 -0.41 -15.57 0.50
N LYS A 160 -0.07 -14.29 0.24
CA LYS A 160 -0.56 -13.56 -0.94
C LYS A 160 -0.17 -14.26 -2.24
N GLN A 161 1.07 -14.74 -2.33
CA GLN A 161 1.54 -15.49 -3.49
C GLN A 161 0.77 -16.81 -3.66
N GLY A 162 0.61 -17.58 -2.59
CA GLY A 162 -0.15 -18.85 -2.62
C GLY A 162 -1.62 -18.67 -3.03
N ILE A 163 -2.28 -17.61 -2.55
CA ILE A 163 -3.64 -17.26 -2.98
C ILE A 163 -3.67 -16.92 -4.47
N SER A 164 -2.74 -16.07 -4.94
CA SER A 164 -2.64 -15.67 -6.35
C SER A 164 -2.49 -16.88 -7.27
N ASP A 165 -1.61 -17.82 -6.92
CA ASP A 165 -1.36 -19.01 -7.72
C ASP A 165 -2.53 -20.00 -7.67
N THR A 166 -3.19 -20.13 -6.52
CA THR A 166 -4.42 -20.93 -6.39
C THR A 166 -5.55 -20.34 -7.25
N CYS A 167 -5.74 -19.02 -7.25
CA CYS A 167 -6.72 -18.35 -8.11
C CYS A 167 -6.44 -18.58 -9.59
N LYS A 168 -5.18 -18.48 -10.04
CA LYS A 168 -4.81 -18.78 -11.44
C LYS A 168 -5.14 -20.22 -11.82
N SER A 169 -4.85 -21.19 -10.94
CA SER A 169 -5.18 -22.60 -11.16
C SER A 169 -6.69 -22.84 -11.26
N ILE A 170 -7.49 -22.20 -10.41
CA ILE A 170 -8.96 -22.29 -10.47
C ILE A 170 -9.49 -21.73 -11.79
N ILE A 171 -9.01 -20.55 -12.21
CA ILE A 171 -9.40 -19.95 -13.49
C ILE A 171 -9.05 -20.88 -14.66
N ALA A 172 -7.85 -21.47 -14.65
CA ALA A 172 -7.42 -22.41 -15.69
C ALA A 172 -8.30 -23.67 -15.72
N ALA A 173 -8.60 -24.25 -14.54
CA ALA A 173 -9.48 -25.41 -14.43
C ALA A 173 -10.90 -25.11 -14.92
N LYS A 174 -11.46 -23.95 -14.55
CA LYS A 174 -12.80 -23.54 -14.97
C LYS A 174 -12.89 -23.30 -16.47
N LYS A 175 -11.88 -22.66 -17.06
CA LYS A 175 -11.79 -22.49 -18.53
C LYS A 175 -11.75 -23.84 -19.25
N LYS A 176 -10.98 -24.80 -18.74
CA LYS A 176 -10.93 -26.15 -19.30
C LYS A 176 -12.29 -26.86 -19.21
N GLU A 177 -12.98 -26.77 -18.07
CA GLU A 177 -14.31 -27.33 -17.89
C GLU A 177 -15.32 -26.75 -18.91
N LEU A 178 -15.31 -25.43 -19.11
CA LEU A 178 -16.18 -24.75 -20.07
C LEU A 178 -15.89 -25.21 -21.51
N LEU A 179 -14.61 -25.27 -21.89
CA LEU A 179 -14.18 -25.76 -23.20
C LEU A 179 -14.62 -27.21 -23.44
N ASP A 180 -14.47 -28.09 -22.45
CA ASP A 180 -14.89 -29.49 -22.54
C ASP A 180 -16.42 -29.62 -22.71
N LYS A 181 -17.22 -28.78 -22.04
CA LYS A 181 -18.68 -28.74 -22.23
C LYS A 181 -19.04 -28.31 -23.65
N SER A 182 -18.46 -27.21 -24.14
CA SER A 182 -18.69 -26.72 -25.50
C SER A 182 -18.26 -27.75 -26.55
N LEU A 183 -17.15 -28.45 -26.33
CA LEU A 183 -16.64 -29.47 -27.25
C LEU A 183 -17.54 -30.71 -27.29
N LYS A 184 -18.09 -31.14 -26.15
CA LYS A 184 -19.09 -32.23 -26.10
C LYS A 184 -20.38 -31.85 -26.84
N GLN A 185 -20.86 -30.61 -26.68
CA GLN A 185 -22.03 -30.10 -27.39
C GLN A 185 -21.78 -30.05 -28.90
N LEU A 186 -20.63 -29.52 -29.32
CA LEU A 186 -20.26 -29.46 -30.74
C LEU A 186 -20.20 -30.86 -31.37
N LYS A 187 -19.63 -31.84 -30.67
CA LYS A 187 -19.62 -33.24 -31.13
C LYS A 187 -21.04 -33.82 -31.25
N LYS A 188 -21.94 -33.49 -30.33
CA LYS A 188 -23.35 -33.92 -30.41
C LYS A 188 -24.03 -33.33 -31.66
N VAL A 189 -23.83 -32.03 -31.92
CA VAL A 189 -24.37 -31.36 -33.11
C VAL A 189 -23.77 -31.96 -34.40
N GLN A 190 -22.46 -32.21 -34.42
CA GLN A 190 -21.79 -32.85 -35.54
C GLN A 190 -22.36 -34.24 -35.84
N GLN A 191 -22.60 -35.05 -34.80
CA GLN A 191 -23.19 -36.38 -34.96
C GLN A 191 -24.63 -36.30 -35.49
N GLN A 192 -25.44 -35.37 -34.97
CA GLN A 192 -26.80 -35.12 -35.48
C GLN A 192 -26.77 -34.74 -36.96
N PHE A 193 -25.84 -33.86 -37.35
CA PHE A 193 -25.68 -33.46 -38.75
C PHE A 193 -25.29 -34.65 -39.63
N LYS A 194 -24.38 -35.50 -39.16
CA LYS A 194 -23.96 -36.71 -39.88
C LYS A 194 -25.13 -37.67 -40.10
N THR A 195 -25.87 -38.01 -39.05
CA THR A 195 -27.03 -38.90 -39.14
C THR A 195 -28.12 -38.33 -40.05
N LYS A 196 -28.37 -37.02 -40.01
CA LYS A 196 -29.33 -36.40 -40.94
C LYS A 196 -28.85 -36.44 -42.39
N ASN A 197 -27.56 -36.20 -42.65
CA ASN A 197 -27.02 -36.33 -43.99
C ASN A 197 -27.16 -37.76 -44.53
N GLU A 198 -26.92 -38.77 -43.69
CA GLU A 198 -27.14 -40.17 -44.05
C GLU A 198 -28.62 -40.42 -44.42
N GLN A 199 -29.57 -39.94 -43.60
CA GLN A 199 -31.01 -40.05 -43.87
C GLN A 199 -31.44 -39.33 -45.17
N ILE A 200 -30.89 -38.14 -45.44
CA ILE A 200 -31.14 -37.41 -46.70
C ILE A 200 -30.61 -38.21 -47.88
N THR A 201 -29.40 -38.76 -47.77
CA THR A 201 -28.77 -39.56 -48.83
C THR A 201 -29.60 -40.81 -49.14
N GLU A 202 -30.08 -41.50 -48.09
CA GLU A 202 -30.96 -42.66 -48.22
C GLU A 202 -32.29 -42.31 -48.90
N CYS A 203 -32.95 -41.23 -48.47
CA CYS A 203 -34.21 -40.76 -49.05
C CYS A 203 -34.07 -40.36 -50.54
N ILE A 204 -32.93 -39.79 -50.93
CA ILE A 204 -32.65 -39.43 -52.34
C ILE A 204 -32.49 -40.70 -53.18
N ASN A 205 -31.71 -41.66 -52.68
CA ASN A 205 -31.32 -42.86 -53.42
C ASN A 205 -32.39 -43.97 -53.43
N GLU A 206 -33.49 -43.82 -52.67
CA GLU A 206 -34.58 -44.81 -52.60
C GLU A 206 -35.28 -44.99 -53.98
N PRO A 207 -35.18 -46.15 -54.65
CA PRO A 207 -35.58 -46.28 -56.05
C PRO A 207 -37.11 -46.38 -56.28
N ASN A 208 -37.90 -46.66 -55.24
CA ASN A 208 -39.33 -47.02 -55.34
C ASN A 208 -40.31 -46.03 -54.70
N ILE A 209 -39.89 -44.78 -54.46
CA ILE A 209 -40.75 -43.75 -53.86
C ILE A 209 -41.11 -42.67 -54.88
N ASP A 210 -42.38 -42.28 -54.91
CA ASP A 210 -42.90 -41.18 -55.72
C ASP A 210 -42.20 -39.84 -55.41
N ILE A 211 -42.05 -39.01 -56.44
CA ILE A 211 -41.31 -37.73 -56.34
C ILE A 211 -41.95 -36.78 -55.32
N ASN A 212 -43.30 -36.74 -55.22
CA ASN A 212 -43.96 -35.89 -54.23
C ASN A 212 -43.78 -36.41 -52.81
N GLU A 213 -43.76 -37.74 -52.62
CA GLU A 213 -43.53 -38.35 -51.32
C GLU A 213 -42.07 -38.15 -50.86
N LYS A 214 -41.09 -38.27 -51.77
CA LYS A 214 -39.69 -37.88 -51.50
C LYS A 214 -39.57 -36.40 -51.11
N ARG A 215 -40.27 -35.53 -51.82
CA ARG A 215 -40.28 -34.08 -51.53
C ARG A 215 -40.84 -33.80 -50.14
N GLN A 216 -41.91 -34.47 -49.73
CA GLN A 216 -42.46 -34.32 -48.38
C GLN A 216 -41.50 -34.83 -47.30
N LYS A 217 -40.91 -36.02 -47.46
CA LYS A 217 -39.92 -36.58 -46.52
C LYS A 217 -38.70 -35.66 -46.35
N LEU A 218 -38.15 -35.14 -47.45
CA LEU A 218 -37.04 -34.18 -47.39
C LEU A 218 -37.42 -32.87 -46.69
N GLN A 219 -38.63 -32.36 -46.96
CA GLN A 219 -39.13 -31.17 -46.27
C GLN A 219 -39.33 -31.41 -44.77
N GLN A 220 -39.71 -32.62 -44.36
CA GLN A 220 -39.84 -33.01 -42.96
C GLN A 220 -38.45 -33.06 -42.27
N LEU A 221 -37.48 -33.75 -42.88
CA LEU A 221 -36.11 -33.88 -42.38
C LEU A 221 -35.41 -32.54 -42.17
N LEU A 222 -35.68 -31.57 -43.05
CA LEU A 222 -35.16 -30.21 -42.97
C LEU A 222 -35.88 -29.33 -41.94
N ARG A 223 -37.17 -29.55 -41.68
CA ARG A 223 -37.97 -28.75 -40.74
C ARG A 223 -37.80 -29.15 -39.28
N ASP A 224 -37.62 -30.44 -38.98
CA ASP A 224 -37.88 -30.93 -37.62
C ASP A 224 -36.83 -30.59 -36.55
N GLU A 225 -35.62 -30.08 -36.85
CA GLU A 225 -34.58 -30.06 -35.79
C GLU A 225 -33.40 -29.08 -35.88
N VAL A 226 -33.24 -28.31 -36.96
CA VAL A 226 -32.07 -27.41 -37.07
C VAL A 226 -32.26 -26.15 -36.20
N HIS A 227 -33.49 -25.70 -36.00
CA HIS A 227 -33.77 -24.44 -35.30
C HIS A 227 -33.71 -24.53 -33.75
N LYS A 228 -34.02 -25.67 -33.13
CA LYS A 228 -34.04 -25.79 -31.66
C LYS A 228 -32.67 -25.91 -31.01
N ASN A 229 -31.67 -26.45 -31.71
CA ASN A 229 -30.32 -26.69 -31.14
C ASN A 229 -29.30 -25.60 -31.50
N ILE A 230 -29.55 -24.82 -32.56
CA ILE A 230 -28.59 -23.82 -33.07
C ILE A 230 -29.06 -22.38 -32.75
N GLY A 231 -30.38 -22.16 -32.63
CA GLY A 231 -30.96 -20.84 -32.38
C GLY A 231 -31.07 -20.49 -30.90
N GLY A 232 -30.05 -19.84 -30.34
CA GLY A 232 -30.29 -18.67 -29.47
C GLY A 232 -30.10 -18.79 -27.95
N SER A 233 -30.12 -19.97 -27.32
CA SER A 233 -29.95 -20.05 -25.85
C SER A 233 -28.56 -20.55 -25.40
N VAL A 234 -28.08 -21.65 -25.99
CA VAL A 234 -26.93 -22.40 -25.43
C VAL A 234 -25.58 -21.67 -25.57
N TRP A 235 -25.40 -20.88 -26.63
CA TRP A 235 -24.16 -20.14 -26.86
C TRP A 235 -24.11 -18.81 -26.09
N ASN A 236 -25.25 -18.15 -25.93
CA ASN A 236 -25.38 -16.87 -25.22
C ASN A 236 -25.17 -17.01 -23.70
N ASP A 237 -25.58 -18.13 -23.10
CA ASP A 237 -25.42 -18.35 -21.66
C ASP A 237 -23.94 -18.62 -21.29
N ASN A 238 -23.21 -19.31 -22.16
CA ASN A 238 -21.78 -19.55 -21.98
C ASN A 238 -20.92 -18.30 -22.17
N GLU A 239 -21.31 -17.36 -23.05
CA GLU A 239 -20.65 -16.06 -23.18
C GLU A 239 -20.78 -15.23 -21.90
N LYS A 240 -21.98 -15.17 -21.30
CA LYS A 240 -22.20 -14.47 -20.03
C LYS A 240 -21.42 -15.10 -18.87
N GLU A 241 -21.31 -16.43 -18.82
CA GLU A 241 -20.55 -17.13 -17.78
C GLU A 241 -19.02 -17.01 -17.99
N ALA A 242 -18.56 -16.99 -19.24
CA ALA A 242 -17.17 -16.70 -19.59
C ALA A 242 -16.77 -15.25 -19.26
N ASP A 243 -17.64 -14.28 -19.55
CA ASP A 243 -17.45 -12.86 -19.19
C ASP A 243 -17.43 -12.66 -17.67
N ALA A 244 -18.29 -13.36 -16.92
CA ALA A 244 -18.23 -13.35 -15.45
C ALA A 244 -16.92 -13.96 -14.92
N CYS A 245 -16.40 -15.00 -15.58
CA CYS A 245 -15.15 -15.66 -15.21
C CYS A 245 -13.90 -14.83 -15.57
N ILE A 246 -13.99 -13.96 -16.59
CA ILE A 246 -12.94 -13.00 -16.99
C ILE A 246 -13.02 -11.73 -16.14
N ASN A 247 -14.22 -11.29 -15.71
CA ASN A 247 -14.42 -10.17 -14.81
C ASN A 247 -14.02 -10.44 -13.34
N PHE A 248 -13.57 -11.66 -13.02
CA PHE A 248 -12.78 -11.93 -11.82
C PHE A 248 -11.30 -11.51 -11.97
N GLN A 249 -10.95 -10.74 -13.01
CA GLN A 249 -9.80 -9.85 -12.91
C GLN A 249 -10.03 -8.99 -11.67
N PHE A 250 -9.19 -9.19 -10.67
CA PHE A 250 -9.12 -8.37 -9.46
C PHE A 250 -9.36 -6.94 -9.87
N ALA A 251 -10.58 -6.46 -9.60
CA ALA A 251 -10.84 -5.05 -9.56
C ALA A 251 -9.95 -4.55 -8.45
N ASN A 252 -8.71 -4.20 -8.81
CA ASN A 252 -7.83 -3.33 -8.08
C ASN A 252 -8.41 -1.90 -8.13
N LYS A 253 -9.75 -1.79 -8.07
CA LYS A 253 -10.38 -0.71 -7.34
C LYS A 253 -9.78 -0.86 -5.96
N LYS A 254 -8.90 0.07 -5.63
CA LYS A 254 -8.51 0.45 -4.28
C LYS A 254 -9.76 0.57 -3.41
N LYS A 255 -10.40 -0.53 -3.03
CA LYS A 255 -11.06 -0.61 -1.75
C LYS A 255 -9.89 -0.52 -0.80
N LYS A 256 -9.63 0.69 -0.29
CA LYS A 256 -8.97 0.88 0.98
C LYS A 256 -9.68 -0.11 1.91
N ILE A 257 -9.10 -1.31 2.05
CA ILE A 257 -9.34 -2.11 3.23
C ILE A 257 -8.71 -1.25 4.29
N ASP A 258 -9.56 -0.58 5.04
CA ASP A 258 -9.15 0.36 6.05
C ASP A 258 -8.51 -0.49 7.15
N LEU A 259 -7.21 -0.71 7.02
CA LEU A 259 -6.39 -1.49 7.95
C LEU A 259 -6.60 -0.99 9.39
N VAL A 260 -6.94 0.30 9.54
CA VAL A 260 -7.29 0.89 10.82
C VAL A 260 -8.58 0.31 11.38
N GLN A 261 -9.63 0.10 10.57
CA GLN A 261 -10.86 -0.56 11.03
C GLN A 261 -10.63 -2.03 11.41
N MET A 262 -9.79 -2.74 10.66
CA MET A 262 -9.49 -4.15 10.96
C MET A 262 -8.65 -4.28 12.23
N VAL A 263 -7.69 -3.38 12.45
CA VAL A 263 -6.89 -3.31 13.67
C VAL A 263 -7.75 -2.85 14.87
N ASP A 264 -8.65 -1.88 14.69
CA ASP A 264 -9.57 -1.43 15.74
C ASP A 264 -10.57 -2.52 16.15
N GLN A 265 -11.05 -3.35 15.21
CA GLN A 265 -11.88 -4.52 15.51
C GLN A 265 -11.10 -5.62 16.24
N LEU A 266 -9.85 -5.88 15.85
CA LEU A 266 -8.99 -6.85 16.54
C LEU A 266 -8.61 -6.39 17.95
N LEU A 267 -8.33 -5.11 18.14
CA LEU A 267 -8.08 -4.52 19.44
C LEU A 267 -9.33 -4.57 20.35
N LYS A 268 -10.53 -4.32 19.80
CA LYS A 268 -11.79 -4.49 20.54
C LYS A 268 -12.09 -5.95 20.90
N GLN A 269 -11.75 -6.90 20.04
CA GLN A 269 -11.89 -8.34 20.35
C GLN A 269 -10.88 -8.82 21.41
N GLN A 270 -9.69 -8.21 21.47
CA GLN A 270 -8.67 -8.53 22.48
C GLN A 270 -8.83 -7.75 23.79
N MET A 271 -9.54 -6.62 23.78
CA MET A 271 -9.93 -5.86 24.97
C MET A 271 -11.26 -6.34 25.58
N ILE A 272 -11.49 -7.66 25.63
CA ILE A 272 -12.46 -8.21 26.58
C ILE A 272 -11.77 -8.24 27.96
N ILE A 273 -11.78 -7.09 28.63
CA ILE A 273 -11.84 -6.90 30.10
C ILE A 273 -12.74 -5.69 30.34
#